data_AF-A0AAD6BKK7-F1
#
_entry.id   AF-A0AAD6BKK7-F1
#
_cell.length_a   1.000
_cell.length_b   1.000
_cell.length_c   1.000
_cell.angle_alpha   90.00
_cell.angle_beta   90.00
_cell.angle_gamma   90.00
#
_symmetry.space_group_name_H-M   'P 1'
#
loop_
_entity.id
_entity.type
_entity.pdbx_description
1 polymer ?
#
loop_
_entity_poly.entity_id
_entity_poly.type
_entity_poly.pdbx_seq_one_letter_code
_entity_poly.pdbx_strand_id
1 'polypeptide(L)'
;MKQQALLCLLLQLAFELSSGTNLWVVPGSSLELPCFSFQTDFPGAAITWKFNGNEINANTPNGSPRVKQGGRYIFISPVTAANEGDYSCLIKDNDREMITTYKVRVDASFNYSIKVIKGSTAHLPCHFQPAGEVKANALWFNETGLGNELLNPEGDNRVELLYPLDHDQTIIIRDVGMQDAGTYLCRSAEGAKLSSVNLIVEVAPTAPPHSCSGFTTPWEPCQDENSRTGEPMLQESITEFSMKLYSYLRESQPSSNLLFSPISIIGALSHLLLGARGDTRKAIERAVCVPHDFHCVHLQMKKLREKLAGSLQMASQIYYNPEINLNQSFIDQSIQFYDAKPVMLLDTSENNTEMINSWVANKTNNKIQHLVDSVSPSTQLMLLNAVSFTGQWKVKYEMKPRKGLFTKLDGDLVNVQLLYHPKYMVAMTYVVQLKAQVARLALTGDSSLYILLPSSRKVSDLQLVEESLTDTAVRQMIQEVQKTTPEHVEVTLPKIELDVQPDMNMLIKKLGLSSLFESSNLCGLYSEERVVLDDARHRAFLALNEQGVEAGAVTTISFSRSFPSFSALRPFIMLLWSDTANVPLFIGRVTDP
;
A
#
# COMPACT_ATOMS: atom_id res chain seq x y z
N MET A 1 5.45 33.55 39.36
CA MET A 1 5.32 32.34 38.51
C MET A 1 4.15 31.42 38.86
N LYS A 2 3.56 31.42 40.08
CA LYS A 2 2.38 30.58 40.40
C LYS A 2 1.01 31.16 39.97
N GLN A 3 0.90 32.43 39.59
CA GLN A 3 -0.37 33.03 39.14
C GLN A 3 -0.58 32.99 37.60
N GLN A 4 0.47 32.85 36.78
CA GLN A 4 0.33 32.66 35.33
C GLN A 4 -0.03 31.22 34.96
N ALA A 5 0.34 30.23 35.79
CA ALA A 5 -0.04 28.84 35.58
C ALA A 5 -1.53 28.58 35.86
N LEU A 6 -2.15 29.31 36.80
CA LEU A 6 -3.58 29.15 37.12
C LEU A 6 -4.49 29.79 36.06
N LEU A 7 -4.04 30.87 35.40
CA LEU A 7 -4.80 31.51 34.32
C LEU A 7 -4.71 30.71 33.01
N CYS A 8 -3.56 30.08 32.71
CA CYS A 8 -3.45 29.15 31.58
C CYS A 8 -4.21 27.83 31.81
N LEU A 9 -4.24 27.29 33.04
CA LEU A 9 -5.08 26.13 33.33
C LEU A 9 -6.58 26.46 33.26
N LEU A 10 -7.01 27.65 33.68
CA LEU A 10 -8.41 28.08 33.54
C LEU A 10 -8.80 28.42 32.08
N LEU A 11 -7.86 28.88 31.25
CA LEU A 11 -8.10 29.04 29.81
C LEU A 11 -8.04 27.71 29.03
N GLN A 12 -7.27 26.71 29.48
CA GLN A 12 -7.28 25.37 28.89
C GLN A 12 -8.48 24.53 29.36
N LEU A 13 -8.98 24.72 30.60
CA LEU A 13 -10.21 24.10 31.08
C LEU A 13 -11.50 24.80 30.58
N ALA A 14 -11.39 25.98 29.96
CA ALA A 14 -12.52 26.66 29.30
C ALA A 14 -12.62 26.36 27.80
N PHE A 15 -11.67 25.60 27.22
CA PHE A 15 -11.73 25.16 25.82
C PHE A 15 -12.09 23.67 25.65
N GLU A 16 -12.47 23.02 26.74
CA GLU A 16 -13.19 21.74 26.74
C GLU A 16 -14.60 21.99 27.27
N LEU A 17 -15.49 22.56 26.44
CA LEU A 17 -16.95 22.46 26.53
C LEU A 17 -17.58 23.14 25.28
N SER A 18 -17.93 22.31 24.31
CA SER A 18 -18.88 22.54 23.21
C SER A 18 -18.76 23.85 22.40
N SER A 19 -17.77 23.99 21.53
CA SER A 19 -17.89 24.88 20.37
C SER A 19 -18.39 24.09 19.17
N GLY A 20 -19.71 24.06 18.96
CA GLY A 20 -20.28 23.50 17.73
C GLY A 20 -19.88 24.36 16.52
N THR A 21 -19.41 23.75 15.44
CA THR A 21 -19.07 24.45 14.19
C THR A 21 -20.36 24.83 13.47
N ASN A 22 -20.62 26.13 13.28
CA ASN A 22 -21.74 26.59 12.46
C ASN A 22 -21.37 26.56 10.97
N LEU A 23 -22.16 25.88 10.15
CA LEU A 23 -21.96 25.72 8.72
C LEU A 23 -23.19 26.23 7.96
N TRP A 24 -22.97 27.11 7.00
CA TRP A 24 -24.01 27.55 6.07
C TRP A 24 -23.84 26.78 4.76
N VAL A 25 -24.87 26.06 4.35
CA VAL A 25 -24.82 25.16 3.20
C VAL A 25 -25.93 25.53 2.23
N VAL A 26 -25.59 25.50 0.94
CA VAL A 26 -26.53 25.85 -0.12
C VAL A 26 -27.31 24.59 -0.54
N PRO A 27 -28.65 24.66 -0.69
CA PRO A 27 -29.44 23.56 -1.24
C PRO A 27 -28.87 23.04 -2.58
N GLY A 28 -28.96 21.73 -2.83
CA GLY A 28 -28.45 21.07 -4.04
C GLY A 28 -26.95 20.76 -4.04
N SER A 29 -26.17 21.34 -3.13
CA SER A 29 -24.74 21.07 -2.98
C SER A 29 -24.48 19.70 -2.30
N SER A 30 -23.21 19.30 -2.23
CA SER A 30 -22.79 18.14 -1.43
C SER A 30 -22.09 18.62 -0.17
N LEU A 31 -22.48 18.10 0.99
CA LEU A 31 -21.85 18.39 2.27
C LEU A 31 -21.13 17.15 2.79
N GLU A 32 -19.87 17.32 3.19
CA GLU A 32 -19.09 16.30 3.87
C GLU A 32 -18.67 16.81 5.25
N LEU A 33 -19.12 16.13 6.31
CA LEU A 33 -18.78 16.45 7.69
C LEU A 33 -17.80 15.39 8.19
N PRO A 34 -16.56 15.77 8.50
CA PRO A 34 -15.60 14.81 9.02
C PRO A 34 -15.83 14.53 10.50
N CYS A 35 -15.34 13.40 10.97
CA CYS A 35 -15.18 13.09 12.38
C CYS A 35 -13.70 12.91 12.68
N PHE A 36 -12.98 14.03 12.82
CA PHE A 36 -11.54 14.04 13.13
C PHE A 36 -11.29 14.24 14.63
N SER A 37 -10.27 13.55 15.17
CA SER A 37 -9.55 13.96 16.38
C SER A 37 -8.23 14.64 15.97
N PHE A 38 -7.82 15.68 16.69
CA PHE A 38 -6.50 16.30 16.51
C PHE A 38 -5.34 15.44 17.05
N GLN A 39 -5.63 14.28 17.64
CA GLN A 39 -4.66 13.31 18.15
C GLN A 39 -4.89 11.95 17.50
N THR A 40 -3.86 11.41 16.86
CA THR A 40 -3.82 10.17 16.07
C THR A 40 -3.95 8.86 16.88
N ASP A 41 -4.68 8.86 17.99
CA ASP A 41 -4.56 7.83 19.04
C ASP A 41 -5.76 6.88 19.20
N PHE A 42 -6.64 6.75 18.19
CA PHE A 42 -7.83 5.89 18.27
C PHE A 42 -7.88 4.74 17.23
N PRO A 43 -6.93 3.78 17.24
CA PRO A 43 -7.02 2.59 16.40
C PRO A 43 -8.11 1.64 16.92
N GLY A 44 -9.28 1.64 16.27
CA GLY A 44 -10.39 0.70 16.56
C GLY A 44 -11.59 1.27 17.31
N ALA A 45 -11.63 2.59 17.56
CA ALA A 45 -12.76 3.23 18.25
C ALA A 45 -14.07 3.15 17.45
N ALA A 46 -15.19 2.92 18.15
CA ALA A 46 -16.51 2.94 17.55
C ALA A 46 -16.95 4.37 17.29
N ILE A 47 -17.32 4.68 16.04
CA ILE A 47 -17.79 6.00 15.62
C ILE A 47 -19.30 5.94 15.38
N THR A 48 -20.05 6.78 16.08
CA THR A 48 -21.51 6.89 15.96
C THR A 48 -21.91 8.31 15.57
N TRP A 49 -22.85 8.46 14.64
CA TRP A 49 -23.37 9.76 14.24
C TRP A 49 -24.83 9.94 14.64
N LYS A 50 -25.18 11.17 15.04
CA LYS A 50 -26.55 11.58 15.34
C LYS A 50 -26.93 12.84 14.57
N PHE A 51 -28.19 12.92 14.14
CA PHE A 51 -28.83 14.10 13.57
C PHE A 51 -30.00 14.50 14.47
N ASN A 52 -30.00 15.74 14.97
CA ASN A 52 -30.98 16.25 15.94
C ASN A 52 -31.19 15.29 17.14
N GLY A 53 -30.11 14.63 17.58
CA GLY A 53 -30.11 13.68 18.71
C GLY A 53 -30.45 12.22 18.36
N ASN A 54 -30.91 11.93 17.15
CA ASN A 54 -31.26 10.57 16.71
C ASN A 54 -30.11 9.91 15.93
N GLU A 55 -29.84 8.62 16.16
CA GLU A 55 -28.80 7.89 15.43
C GLU A 55 -29.12 7.76 13.94
N ILE A 56 -28.11 7.95 13.10
CA ILE A 56 -28.24 7.90 11.64
C ILE A 56 -27.93 6.47 11.18
N ASN A 57 -28.97 5.73 10.80
CA ASN A 57 -28.85 4.35 10.31
C ASN A 57 -28.57 4.28 8.80
N ALA A 58 -27.84 3.24 8.38
CA ALA A 58 -27.31 3.09 7.01
C ALA A 58 -28.37 2.88 5.91
N ASN A 59 -29.63 2.62 6.26
CA ASN A 59 -30.72 2.37 5.30
C ASN A 59 -31.79 3.46 5.40
N THR A 60 -31.54 4.59 4.72
CA THR A 60 -32.50 5.69 4.60
C THR A 60 -32.52 6.25 3.16
N PRO A 61 -33.65 6.83 2.71
CA PRO A 61 -33.87 7.27 1.34
C PRO A 61 -32.84 8.32 0.82
N ASN A 62 -32.83 8.56 -0.49
CA ASN A 62 -31.97 9.57 -1.15
C ASN A 62 -32.06 10.94 -0.43
N GLY A 63 -30.97 11.71 -0.39
CA GLY A 63 -30.90 13.00 0.34
C GLY A 63 -30.72 12.89 1.87
N SER A 64 -30.79 11.68 2.44
CA SER A 64 -30.45 11.46 3.86
C SER A 64 -28.92 11.45 4.08
N PRO A 65 -28.43 11.84 5.27
CA PRO A 65 -27.02 11.74 5.61
C PRO A 65 -26.51 10.30 5.55
N ARG A 66 -25.41 10.07 4.82
CA ARG A 66 -24.79 8.74 4.65
C ARG A 66 -23.46 8.68 5.37
N VAL A 67 -23.28 7.66 6.20
CA VAL A 67 -22.00 7.39 6.86
C VAL A 67 -21.05 6.71 5.87
N LYS A 68 -19.84 7.26 5.68
CA LYS A 68 -18.81 6.74 4.77
C LYS A 68 -17.54 6.34 5.54
N GLN A 69 -16.72 5.51 4.89
CA GLN A 69 -15.38 5.08 5.36
C GLN A 69 -15.36 4.61 6.82
N GLY A 70 -16.28 3.70 7.18
CA GLY A 70 -16.32 3.08 8.51
C GLY A 70 -16.70 4.03 9.65
N GLY A 71 -17.45 5.11 9.38
CA GLY A 71 -17.89 6.06 10.41
C GLY A 71 -17.22 7.43 10.35
N ARG A 72 -16.11 7.56 9.61
CA ARG A 72 -15.25 8.74 9.65
C ARG A 72 -15.85 10.00 9.04
N TYR A 73 -16.83 9.87 8.16
CA TYR A 73 -17.46 11.01 7.49
C TYR A 73 -18.96 10.79 7.38
N ILE A 74 -19.71 11.90 7.48
CA ILE A 74 -21.06 12.00 6.93
C ILE A 74 -21.00 12.69 5.59
N PHE A 75 -21.69 12.12 4.61
CA PHE A 75 -21.87 12.68 3.29
C PHE A 75 -23.35 12.87 2.99
N ILE A 76 -23.74 14.10 2.65
CA ILE A 76 -25.11 14.48 2.25
C ILE A 76 -25.03 15.02 0.82
N SER A 77 -25.79 14.42 -0.09
CA SER A 77 -25.87 14.89 -1.47
C SER A 77 -27.17 14.40 -2.14
N PRO A 78 -27.99 15.29 -2.70
CA PRO A 78 -27.94 16.75 -2.53
C PRO A 78 -28.34 17.17 -1.10
N VAL A 79 -27.85 18.31 -0.62
CA VAL A 79 -28.35 18.96 0.61
C VAL A 79 -29.72 19.59 0.35
N THR A 80 -30.72 19.33 1.20
CA THR A 80 -32.06 19.97 1.19
C THR A 80 -32.34 20.69 2.50
N ALA A 81 -33.45 21.43 2.61
CA ALA A 81 -33.81 22.12 3.85
C ALA A 81 -34.07 21.13 5.00
N ALA A 82 -34.56 19.92 4.69
CA ALA A 82 -34.69 18.82 5.65
C ALA A 82 -33.36 18.38 6.29
N ASN A 83 -32.20 18.74 5.72
CA ASN A 83 -30.90 18.50 6.31
C ASN A 83 -30.42 19.63 7.26
N GLU A 84 -31.22 20.67 7.46
CA GLU A 84 -30.94 21.68 8.48
C GLU A 84 -31.08 21.07 9.88
N GLY A 85 -30.06 21.29 10.72
CA GLY A 85 -30.06 20.77 12.08
C GLY A 85 -28.68 20.56 12.67
N ASP A 86 -28.65 19.89 13.80
CA ASP A 86 -27.45 19.67 14.59
C ASP A 86 -26.96 18.23 14.38
N TYR A 87 -25.75 18.09 13.85
CA TYR A 87 -25.07 16.82 13.64
C TYR A 87 -24.00 16.62 14.70
N SER A 88 -23.99 15.47 15.35
CA SER A 88 -22.96 15.14 16.32
C SER A 88 -22.30 13.81 16.00
N CYS A 89 -20.98 13.81 15.88
CA CYS A 89 -20.17 12.60 15.84
C CYS A 89 -19.67 12.27 17.23
N LEU A 90 -19.78 10.99 17.60
CA LEU A 90 -19.34 10.43 18.86
C LEU A 90 -18.27 9.36 18.59
N ILE A 91 -17.05 9.57 19.08
CA ILE A 91 -15.98 8.57 19.06
C ILE A 91 -15.84 8.03 20.48
N LYS A 92 -16.02 6.72 20.66
CA LYS A 92 -15.88 6.05 21.95
C LYS A 92 -14.82 4.95 21.90
N ASP A 93 -13.86 5.00 22.82
CA ASP A 93 -12.84 3.98 23.03
C ASP A 93 -12.61 3.76 24.53
N ASN A 94 -13.03 2.58 25.03
CA ASN A 94 -12.97 2.11 26.42
C ASN A 94 -13.36 3.15 27.50
N ASP A 95 -12.50 4.11 27.80
CA ASP A 95 -12.64 5.14 28.84
C ASP A 95 -12.62 6.59 28.33
N ARG A 96 -12.57 6.81 27.00
CA ARG A 96 -12.54 8.15 26.38
C ARG A 96 -13.70 8.34 25.41
N GLU A 97 -14.35 9.49 25.53
CA GLU A 97 -15.48 9.90 24.72
C GLU A 97 -15.18 11.27 24.11
N MET A 98 -15.23 11.36 22.79
CA MET A 98 -15.08 12.63 22.07
C MET A 98 -16.34 12.90 21.26
N ILE A 99 -16.89 14.11 21.42
CA ILE A 99 -18.07 14.56 20.69
C ILE A 99 -17.70 15.79 19.84
N THR A 100 -17.92 15.68 18.54
CA THR A 100 -17.80 16.81 17.60
C THR A 100 -19.18 17.18 17.11
N THR A 101 -19.59 18.44 17.26
CA THR A 101 -20.92 18.93 16.83
C THR A 101 -20.81 19.95 15.70
N TYR A 102 -21.66 19.79 14.68
CA TYR A 102 -21.84 20.69 13.55
C TYR A 102 -23.28 21.19 13.56
N LYS A 103 -23.47 22.51 13.54
CA LYS A 103 -24.77 23.13 13.32
C LYS A 103 -24.88 23.51 11.86
N VAL A 104 -25.62 22.72 11.10
CA VAL A 104 -25.86 22.99 9.68
C VAL A 104 -27.05 23.93 9.58
N ARG A 105 -26.91 24.99 8.81
CA ARG A 105 -27.96 25.93 8.40
C ARG A 105 -28.03 25.93 6.90
N VAL A 106 -29.22 25.81 6.35
CA VAL A 106 -29.43 25.76 4.91
C VAL A 106 -29.88 27.14 4.46
N ASP A 107 -29.01 27.83 3.70
CA ASP A 107 -29.27 29.22 3.27
C ASP A 107 -30.32 29.23 2.15
N ALA A 108 -31.57 29.54 2.52
CA ALA A 108 -32.68 29.72 1.60
C ALA A 108 -32.64 31.08 0.88
N SER A 109 -31.49 31.45 0.30
CA SER A 109 -31.37 32.62 -0.57
C SER A 109 -32.09 32.41 -1.90
N PHE A 110 -32.86 33.39 -2.37
CA PHE A 110 -33.71 33.26 -3.56
C PHE A 110 -32.98 33.03 -4.91
N ASN A 111 -31.64 33.12 -4.95
CA ASN A 111 -30.82 32.96 -6.16
C ASN A 111 -29.58 32.08 -5.90
N TYR A 112 -29.40 31.01 -6.67
CA TYR A 112 -28.31 30.04 -6.58
C TYR A 112 -27.51 29.96 -7.87
N SER A 113 -26.25 29.50 -7.80
CA SER A 113 -25.49 29.04 -8.97
C SER A 113 -24.96 27.63 -8.70
N ILE A 114 -25.25 26.69 -9.59
CA ILE A 114 -24.84 25.29 -9.47
C ILE A 114 -23.89 24.99 -10.62
N LYS A 115 -22.71 24.45 -10.31
CA LYS A 115 -21.71 24.02 -11.29
C LYS A 115 -21.71 22.51 -11.42
N VAL A 116 -21.83 22.00 -12.63
CA VAL A 116 -21.80 20.56 -12.92
C VAL A 116 -20.89 20.25 -14.11
N ILE A 117 -20.34 19.04 -14.15
CA ILE A 117 -19.53 18.58 -15.28
C ILE A 117 -20.45 17.99 -16.35
N LYS A 118 -20.17 18.23 -17.64
CA LYS A 118 -20.90 17.62 -18.76
C LYS A 118 -21.04 16.10 -18.58
N GLY A 119 -22.26 15.58 -18.74
CA GLY A 119 -22.61 14.16 -18.56
C GLY A 119 -22.94 13.76 -17.12
N SER A 120 -22.79 14.68 -16.15
CA SER A 120 -23.21 14.45 -14.76
C SER A 120 -24.69 14.78 -14.55
N THR A 121 -25.17 14.63 -13.32
CA THR A 121 -26.56 14.91 -12.93
C THR A 121 -26.63 16.19 -12.10
N ALA A 122 -27.49 17.13 -12.49
CA ALA A 122 -27.77 18.35 -11.73
C ALA A 122 -29.03 18.19 -10.87
N HIS A 123 -29.01 18.75 -9.66
CA HIS A 123 -30.15 18.85 -8.77
C HIS A 123 -30.45 20.33 -8.54
N LEU A 124 -31.58 20.83 -9.02
CA LEU A 124 -31.97 22.22 -8.88
C LEU A 124 -33.04 22.31 -7.78
N PRO A 125 -32.71 22.89 -6.62
CA PRO A 125 -33.58 22.90 -5.46
C PRO A 125 -34.68 23.97 -5.56
N CYS A 126 -35.86 23.64 -5.05
CA CYS A 126 -36.91 24.62 -4.82
C CYS A 126 -37.61 24.37 -3.49
N HIS A 127 -37.76 25.43 -2.71
CA HIS A 127 -38.22 25.36 -1.33
C HIS A 127 -39.47 26.23 -1.13
N PHE A 128 -40.51 25.65 -0.54
CA PHE A 128 -41.68 26.37 -0.05
C PHE A 128 -41.44 26.80 1.40
N GLN A 129 -41.78 28.04 1.74
CA GLN A 129 -41.71 28.48 3.13
C GLN A 129 -42.57 27.58 4.04
N PRO A 130 -42.13 27.28 5.28
CA PRO A 130 -42.78 26.31 6.17
C PRO A 130 -44.15 26.73 6.74
N ALA A 131 -44.86 27.65 6.08
CA ALA A 131 -46.17 28.13 6.50
C ALA A 131 -47.31 27.39 5.77
N GLY A 132 -47.73 26.26 6.34
CA GLY A 132 -48.88 25.48 5.86
C GLY A 132 -48.54 24.32 4.91
N GLU A 133 -49.54 23.53 4.56
CA GLU A 133 -49.42 22.33 3.71
C GLU A 133 -49.33 22.72 2.22
N VAL A 134 -48.40 22.11 1.47
CA VAL A 134 -48.18 22.38 0.04
C VAL A 134 -49.25 21.67 -0.78
N LYS A 135 -50.18 22.45 -1.34
CA LYS A 135 -51.37 21.91 -2.03
C LYS A 135 -51.12 21.51 -3.49
N ALA A 136 -50.03 21.97 -4.08
CA ALA A 136 -49.69 21.73 -5.48
C ALA A 136 -48.17 21.78 -5.68
N ASN A 137 -47.70 21.07 -6.72
CA ASN A 137 -46.29 21.05 -7.05
C ASN A 137 -45.81 22.40 -7.60
N ALA A 138 -44.54 22.70 -7.39
CA ALA A 138 -43.89 23.84 -7.99
C ALA A 138 -43.72 23.65 -9.50
N LEU A 139 -43.79 24.77 -10.21
CA LEU A 139 -43.57 24.87 -11.64
C LEU A 139 -42.15 25.38 -11.91
N TRP A 140 -41.42 24.64 -12.75
CA TRP A 140 -40.06 24.96 -13.14
C TRP A 140 -40.03 25.56 -14.54
N PHE A 141 -39.29 26.66 -14.71
CA PHE A 141 -39.13 27.32 -15.99
C PHE A 141 -37.65 27.47 -16.34
N ASN A 142 -37.28 27.26 -17.59
CA ASN A 142 -36.00 27.68 -18.12
C ASN A 142 -36.14 29.09 -18.72
N GLU A 143 -35.31 30.03 -18.28
CA GLU A 143 -35.28 31.39 -18.80
C GLU A 143 -34.48 31.41 -20.10
N THR A 144 -35.20 31.50 -21.22
CA THR A 144 -34.63 31.59 -22.56
C THR A 144 -34.69 33.04 -23.06
N GLY A 145 -33.87 33.39 -24.05
CA GLY A 145 -33.89 34.73 -24.66
C GLY A 145 -35.23 35.15 -25.31
N LEU A 146 -36.20 34.23 -25.43
CA LEU A 146 -37.54 34.46 -26.00
C LEU A 146 -38.67 34.38 -24.94
N GLY A 147 -38.34 34.12 -23.67
CA GLY A 147 -39.30 33.99 -22.56
C GLY A 147 -39.02 32.79 -21.64
N ASN A 148 -39.96 32.52 -20.73
CA ASN A 148 -39.86 31.40 -19.79
C ASN A 148 -40.52 30.15 -20.38
N GLU A 149 -39.76 29.09 -20.63
CA GLU A 149 -40.28 27.80 -21.10
C GLU A 149 -40.53 26.89 -19.89
N LEU A 150 -41.72 26.29 -19.79
CA LEU A 150 -42.06 25.37 -18.70
C LEU A 150 -41.32 24.04 -18.90
N LEU A 151 -40.53 23.64 -17.91
CA LEU A 151 -39.98 22.29 -17.86
C LEU A 151 -41.09 21.32 -17.47
N ASN A 152 -41.44 20.42 -18.39
CA ASN A 152 -42.40 19.36 -18.14
C ASN A 152 -41.67 18.05 -17.83
N PRO A 153 -41.66 17.57 -16.57
CA PRO A 153 -41.04 16.29 -16.22
C PRO A 153 -41.68 15.09 -16.92
N GLU A 154 -42.94 15.20 -17.38
CA GLU A 154 -43.61 14.12 -18.12
C GLU A 154 -43.19 14.07 -19.60
N GLY A 155 -42.51 15.11 -20.11
CA GLY A 155 -42.13 15.25 -21.52
C GLY A 155 -40.65 15.03 -21.83
N ASP A 156 -39.76 15.08 -20.83
CA ASP A 156 -38.33 14.82 -20.97
C ASP A 156 -37.87 13.74 -19.98
N ASN A 157 -37.48 12.58 -20.48
CA ASN A 157 -37.03 11.43 -19.69
C ASN A 157 -35.74 11.69 -18.87
N ARG A 158 -35.04 12.81 -19.11
CA ARG A 158 -33.88 13.23 -18.32
C ARG A 158 -34.26 14.03 -17.08
N VAL A 159 -35.51 14.50 -17.01
CA VAL A 159 -35.99 15.43 -15.99
C VAL A 159 -36.90 14.71 -15.01
N GLU A 160 -36.64 14.84 -13.70
CA GLU A 160 -37.40 14.15 -12.65
C GLU A 160 -37.69 15.11 -11.49
N LEU A 161 -38.92 15.09 -10.95
CA LEU A 161 -39.28 15.86 -9.75
C LEU A 161 -39.12 14.97 -8.51
N LEU A 162 -38.33 15.43 -7.54
CA LEU A 162 -38.21 14.82 -6.22
C LEU A 162 -39.20 15.44 -5.24
N TYR A 163 -39.75 14.58 -4.38
CA TYR A 163 -40.64 14.95 -3.27
C TYR A 163 -41.86 15.78 -3.69
N PRO A 164 -42.72 15.26 -4.59
CA PRO A 164 -43.95 15.94 -4.95
C PRO A 164 -44.82 16.19 -3.71
N LEU A 165 -45.49 17.34 -3.66
CA LEU A 165 -46.34 17.80 -2.55
C LEU A 165 -45.61 18.01 -1.22
N ASP A 166 -44.28 18.02 -1.22
CA ASP A 166 -43.46 18.37 -0.07
C ASP A 166 -43.04 19.86 -0.13
N HIS A 167 -42.45 20.36 0.96
CA HIS A 167 -41.85 21.69 1.02
C HIS A 167 -40.53 21.76 0.24
N ASP A 168 -39.85 20.63 -0.01
CA ASP A 168 -38.56 20.54 -0.72
C ASP A 168 -38.67 19.92 -2.12
N GLN A 169 -39.25 20.64 -3.08
CA GLN A 169 -39.50 20.14 -4.44
C GLN A 169 -38.32 20.38 -5.40
N THR A 170 -37.37 19.45 -5.42
CA THR A 170 -36.15 19.54 -6.26
C THR A 170 -36.36 18.92 -7.63
N ILE A 171 -35.90 19.56 -8.71
CA ILE A 171 -35.86 18.96 -10.04
C ILE A 171 -34.47 18.39 -10.35
N ILE A 172 -34.41 17.20 -10.92
CA ILE A 172 -33.18 16.54 -11.39
C ILE A 172 -33.09 16.72 -12.90
N ILE A 173 -31.91 17.02 -13.41
CA ILE A 173 -31.58 16.93 -14.84
C ILE A 173 -30.41 15.94 -14.98
N ARG A 174 -30.66 14.79 -15.62
CA ARG A 174 -29.66 13.75 -15.88
C ARG A 174 -28.93 14.01 -17.20
N ASP A 175 -27.70 13.51 -17.31
CA ASP A 175 -26.86 13.62 -18.51
C ASP A 175 -26.79 15.07 -19.03
N VAL A 176 -26.38 15.98 -18.14
CA VAL A 176 -26.38 17.42 -18.40
C VAL A 176 -25.40 17.75 -19.53
N GLY A 177 -25.92 18.36 -20.60
CA GLY A 177 -25.14 18.87 -21.72
C GLY A 177 -24.92 20.39 -21.64
N MET A 178 -24.09 20.92 -22.54
CA MET A 178 -23.81 22.36 -22.58
C MET A 178 -25.07 23.20 -22.87
N GLN A 179 -26.05 22.61 -23.57
CA GLN A 179 -27.34 23.22 -23.87
C GLN A 179 -28.24 23.40 -22.65
N ASP A 180 -27.99 22.65 -21.57
CA ASP A 180 -28.81 22.73 -20.36
C ASP A 180 -28.32 23.87 -19.43
N ALA A 181 -27.22 24.55 -19.76
CA ALA A 181 -26.75 25.72 -19.01
C ALA A 181 -27.72 26.91 -19.15
N GLY A 182 -28.03 27.58 -18.05
CA GLY A 182 -29.01 28.68 -18.06
C GLY A 182 -29.62 28.95 -16.69
N THR A 183 -30.55 29.91 -16.65
CA THR A 183 -31.25 30.27 -15.41
C THR A 183 -32.58 29.53 -15.35
N TYR A 184 -32.75 28.76 -14.28
CA TYR A 184 -33.96 28.03 -13.97
C TYR A 184 -34.74 28.75 -12.88
N LEU A 185 -36.04 28.86 -13.04
CA LEU A 185 -36.91 29.57 -12.14
C LEU A 185 -37.95 28.63 -11.57
N CYS A 186 -37.99 28.52 -10.25
CA CYS A 186 -39.04 27.78 -9.56
C CYS A 186 -40.13 28.73 -9.07
N ARG A 187 -41.39 28.39 -9.34
CA ARG A 187 -42.57 29.12 -8.85
C ARG A 187 -43.56 28.18 -8.20
N SER A 188 -44.29 28.69 -7.21
CA SER A 188 -45.49 28.03 -6.70
C SER A 188 -46.56 27.93 -7.80
N ALA A 189 -47.56 27.06 -7.62
CA ALA A 189 -48.70 26.95 -8.53
C ALA A 189 -49.50 28.26 -8.64
N GLU A 190 -49.47 29.08 -7.58
CA GLU A 190 -50.07 30.42 -7.53
C GLU A 190 -49.20 31.50 -8.19
N GLY A 191 -48.02 31.15 -8.71
CA GLY A 191 -47.14 32.03 -9.48
C GLY A 191 -46.12 32.82 -8.65
N ALA A 192 -46.07 32.64 -7.32
CA ALA A 192 -45.03 33.26 -6.49
C ALA A 192 -43.66 32.64 -6.78
N LYS A 193 -42.63 33.47 -7.02
CA LYS A 193 -41.24 33.02 -7.21
C LYS A 193 -40.70 32.44 -5.90
N LEU A 194 -40.25 31.19 -5.96
CA LEU A 194 -39.69 30.46 -4.82
C LEU A 194 -38.16 30.46 -4.86
N SER A 195 -37.57 30.15 -6.02
CA SER A 195 -36.11 30.17 -6.21
C SER A 195 -35.71 30.45 -7.66
N SER A 196 -34.47 30.89 -7.85
CA SER A 196 -33.79 31.05 -9.14
C SER A 196 -32.46 30.29 -9.07
N VAL A 197 -32.15 29.45 -10.06
CA VAL A 197 -30.94 28.63 -10.09
C VAL A 197 -30.22 28.83 -11.41
N ASN A 198 -29.03 29.41 -11.39
CA ASN A 198 -28.16 29.50 -12.56
C ASN A 198 -27.31 28.22 -12.68
N LEU A 199 -27.62 27.36 -13.63
CA LEU A 199 -26.88 26.13 -13.91
C LEU A 199 -25.71 26.44 -14.86
N ILE A 200 -24.50 26.21 -14.37
CA ILE A 200 -23.25 26.35 -15.12
C ILE A 200 -22.74 24.94 -15.44
N VAL A 201 -22.54 24.66 -16.72
CA VAL A 201 -22.02 23.37 -17.19
C VAL A 201 -20.57 23.54 -17.62
N GLU A 202 -19.67 22.82 -16.96
CA GLU A 202 -18.24 22.82 -17.24
C GLU A 202 -17.84 21.51 -17.95
N VAL A 203 -16.84 21.57 -18.81
CA VAL A 203 -16.20 20.37 -19.34
C VAL A 203 -15.14 19.94 -18.33
N ALA A 204 -15.04 18.64 -18.02
CA ALA A 204 -13.98 18.14 -17.16
C ALA A 204 -12.63 18.64 -17.67
N PRO A 205 -11.71 19.11 -16.80
CA PRO A 205 -10.40 19.53 -17.25
C PRO A 205 -9.76 18.35 -18.00
N THR A 206 -9.49 18.53 -19.29
CA THR A 206 -8.65 17.60 -20.04
C THR A 206 -7.30 17.56 -19.33
N ALA A 207 -6.90 16.38 -18.86
CA ALA A 207 -5.56 16.19 -18.32
C ALA A 207 -4.57 16.80 -19.33
N PRO A 208 -3.62 17.64 -18.90
CA PRO A 208 -2.68 18.25 -19.82
C PRO A 208 -2.02 17.15 -20.66
N PRO A 209 -1.78 17.40 -21.96
CA PRO A 209 -1.10 16.43 -22.81
C PRO A 209 0.23 16.02 -22.15
N HIS A 210 0.59 14.75 -22.28
CA HIS A 210 1.86 14.26 -21.75
C HIS A 210 2.99 15.14 -22.27
N SER A 211 3.76 15.74 -21.36
CA SER A 211 4.87 16.60 -21.70
C SER A 211 6.06 16.27 -20.81
N CYS A 212 7.18 15.95 -21.45
CA CYS A 212 8.45 15.73 -20.79
C CYS A 212 9.29 17.01 -20.66
N SER A 213 8.72 18.18 -20.92
CA SER A 213 9.42 19.45 -20.75
C SER A 213 9.92 19.62 -19.31
N GLY A 214 11.23 19.80 -19.15
CA GLY A 214 11.88 19.91 -17.83
C GLY A 214 12.15 18.57 -17.13
N PHE A 215 11.82 17.43 -17.74
CA PHE A 215 11.95 16.10 -17.12
C PHE A 215 12.89 15.14 -17.87
N THR A 216 13.61 15.61 -18.89
CA THR A 216 14.53 14.81 -19.70
C THR A 216 15.96 14.75 -19.17
N THR A 217 16.28 15.50 -18.10
CA THR A 217 17.61 15.48 -17.51
C THR A 217 17.93 14.10 -16.93
N PRO A 218 19.18 13.61 -17.02
CA PRO A 218 19.60 12.38 -16.35
C PRO A 218 19.38 12.44 -14.83
N TRP A 219 19.42 11.29 -14.16
CA TRP A 219 19.41 11.28 -12.69
C TRP A 219 20.60 12.08 -12.13
N GLU A 220 20.37 12.82 -11.06
CA GLU A 220 21.35 13.74 -10.49
C GLU A 220 22.58 12.98 -9.95
N PRO A 221 23.81 13.48 -10.17
CA PRO A 221 25.00 12.85 -9.64
C PRO A 221 25.02 12.89 -8.10
N CYS A 222 25.55 11.83 -7.49
CA CYS A 222 25.84 11.80 -6.07
C CYS A 222 26.98 12.78 -5.74
N GLN A 223 26.68 13.86 -5.01
CA GLN A 223 27.70 14.87 -4.69
C GLN A 223 28.69 14.41 -3.60
N ASP A 224 28.27 13.51 -2.71
CA ASP A 224 29.09 12.97 -1.62
C ASP A 224 29.20 11.45 -1.71
N GLU A 225 30.02 10.98 -2.65
CA GLU A 225 30.19 9.54 -2.92
C GLU A 225 30.76 8.76 -1.72
N ASN A 226 31.49 9.44 -0.84
CA ASN A 226 32.14 8.88 0.34
C ASN A 226 31.38 9.19 1.63
N SER A 227 30.12 9.63 1.51
CA SER A 227 29.28 9.94 2.65
C SER A 227 29.17 8.74 3.59
N ARG A 228 29.43 8.97 4.87
CA ARG A 228 29.27 7.93 5.91
C ARG A 228 27.80 7.60 6.20
N THR A 229 26.86 8.41 5.72
CA THR A 229 25.43 8.23 5.98
C THR A 229 24.71 7.47 4.87
N GLY A 230 25.27 7.42 3.65
CA GLY A 230 24.60 6.81 2.50
C GLY A 230 24.34 5.31 2.64
N GLU A 231 25.33 4.52 3.06
CA GLU A 231 25.16 3.08 3.28
C GLU A 231 24.13 2.80 4.40
N PRO A 232 24.23 3.41 5.61
CA PRO A 232 23.23 3.24 6.66
C PRO A 232 21.80 3.64 6.24
N MET A 233 21.63 4.76 5.52
CA MET A 233 20.32 5.20 5.02
C MET A 233 19.71 4.16 4.09
N LEU A 234 20.51 3.59 3.18
CA LEU A 234 20.03 2.54 2.29
C LEU A 234 19.69 1.25 3.05
N GLN A 235 20.51 0.84 4.03
CA GLN A 235 20.24 -0.34 4.87
C GLN A 235 18.91 -0.22 5.64
N GLU A 236 18.64 0.97 6.19
CA GLU A 236 17.38 1.27 6.86
C GLU A 236 16.20 1.22 5.88
N SER A 237 16.32 1.89 4.72
CA SER A 237 15.31 1.88 3.65
C SER A 237 14.95 0.46 3.22
N ILE A 238 15.97 -0.39 3.00
CA ILE A 238 15.77 -1.79 2.61
C ILE A 238 15.04 -2.56 3.72
N THR A 239 15.43 -2.37 4.98
CA THR A 239 14.81 -3.09 6.10
C THR A 239 13.35 -2.67 6.28
N GLU A 240 13.06 -1.37 6.18
CA GLU A 240 11.70 -0.83 6.22
C GLU A 240 10.85 -1.35 5.07
N PHE A 241 11.36 -1.25 3.84
CA PHE A 241 10.72 -1.79 2.65
C PHE A 241 10.41 -3.28 2.80
N SER A 242 11.35 -4.05 3.37
CA SER A 242 11.20 -5.49 3.59
C SER A 242 10.01 -5.83 4.49
N MET A 243 9.85 -5.11 5.60
CA MET A 243 8.75 -5.36 6.54
C MET A 243 7.41 -4.89 5.96
N LYS A 244 7.40 -3.76 5.27
CA LYS A 244 6.21 -3.27 4.57
C LYS A 244 5.74 -4.28 3.52
N LEU A 245 6.67 -4.80 2.71
CA LEU A 245 6.38 -5.80 1.69
C LEU A 245 5.90 -7.12 2.31
N TYR A 246 6.54 -7.57 3.40
CA TYR A 246 6.09 -8.75 4.16
C TYR A 246 4.64 -8.59 4.64
N SER A 247 4.28 -7.41 5.18
CA SER A 247 2.92 -7.14 5.67
C SER A 247 1.88 -7.26 4.56
N TYR A 248 2.15 -6.72 3.36
CA TYR A 248 1.22 -6.84 2.25
C TYR A 248 1.09 -8.27 1.74
N LEU A 249 2.19 -9.02 1.71
CA LEU A 249 2.22 -10.42 1.29
C LEU A 249 1.42 -11.31 2.23
N ARG A 250 1.65 -11.22 3.55
CA ARG A 250 0.89 -12.04 4.53
C ARG A 250 -0.61 -11.76 4.48
N GLU A 251 -1.03 -10.53 4.21
CA GLU A 251 -2.46 -10.18 4.08
C GLU A 251 -3.07 -10.80 2.82
N SER A 252 -2.33 -10.77 1.71
CA SER A 252 -2.80 -11.32 0.43
C SER A 252 -2.81 -12.85 0.40
N GLN A 253 -1.95 -13.47 1.18
CA GLN A 253 -1.72 -14.89 1.20
C GLN A 253 -1.58 -15.35 2.67
N PRO A 254 -2.66 -15.45 3.45
CA PRO A 254 -2.59 -15.64 4.91
C PRO A 254 -2.15 -17.04 5.34
N SER A 255 -2.33 -18.05 4.48
CA SER A 255 -2.17 -19.46 4.85
C SER A 255 -1.14 -20.25 4.04
N SER A 256 -0.46 -19.61 3.07
CA SER A 256 0.55 -20.27 2.23
C SER A 256 1.98 -19.97 2.71
N ASN A 257 2.93 -20.74 2.19
CA ASN A 257 4.33 -20.37 2.26
C ASN A 257 4.55 -19.02 1.58
N LEU A 258 5.44 -18.22 2.15
CA LEU A 258 5.91 -16.98 1.53
C LEU A 258 7.41 -17.08 1.34
N LEU A 259 7.89 -16.58 0.21
CA LEU A 259 9.30 -16.30 -0.01
C LEU A 259 9.42 -15.16 -1.01
N PHE A 260 10.25 -14.18 -0.67
CA PHE A 260 10.65 -13.12 -1.58
C PHE A 260 12.02 -12.58 -1.19
N SER A 261 12.66 -11.89 -2.13
CA SER A 261 13.90 -11.16 -1.86
C SER A 261 13.64 -9.65 -1.90
N PRO A 262 13.61 -8.98 -0.74
CA PRO A 262 13.41 -7.54 -0.69
C PRO A 262 14.49 -6.78 -1.47
N ILE A 263 15.75 -7.19 -1.33
CA ILE A 263 16.89 -6.55 -2.00
C ILE A 263 16.81 -6.63 -3.53
N SER A 264 16.25 -7.73 -4.05
CA SER A 264 16.06 -7.93 -5.47
C SER A 264 14.93 -7.05 -6.02
N ILE A 265 13.81 -6.97 -5.30
CA ILE A 265 12.64 -6.15 -5.69
C ILE A 265 12.96 -4.65 -5.60
N ILE A 266 13.59 -4.20 -4.50
CA ILE A 266 13.99 -2.80 -4.36
C ILE A 266 15.03 -2.42 -5.41
N GLY A 267 15.92 -3.35 -5.80
CA GLY A 267 16.83 -3.21 -6.92
C GLY A 267 16.12 -2.91 -8.23
N ALA A 268 15.11 -3.72 -8.56
CA ALA A 268 14.30 -3.55 -9.76
C ALA A 268 13.51 -2.22 -9.76
N LEU A 269 12.84 -1.87 -8.66
CA LEU A 269 12.11 -0.60 -8.56
C LEU A 269 13.04 0.62 -8.58
N SER A 270 14.22 0.52 -7.97
CA SER A 270 15.24 1.57 -8.02
C SER A 270 15.88 1.69 -9.42
N HIS A 271 15.95 0.61 -10.20
CA HIS A 271 16.36 0.69 -11.59
C HIS A 271 15.34 1.49 -12.41
N LEU A 272 14.04 1.23 -12.22
CA LEU A 272 12.97 2.02 -12.86
C LEU A 272 12.97 3.49 -12.40
N LEU A 273 13.33 3.75 -11.14
CA LEU A 273 13.43 5.10 -10.56
C LEU A 273 14.37 6.02 -11.35
N LEU A 274 15.43 5.50 -11.98
CA LEU A 274 16.33 6.30 -12.85
C LEU A 274 15.56 7.06 -13.94
N GLY A 275 14.50 6.45 -14.47
CA GLY A 275 13.65 7.00 -15.52
C GLY A 275 12.45 7.80 -15.03
N ALA A 276 12.09 7.66 -13.75
CA ALA A 276 10.89 8.24 -13.18
C ALA A 276 11.06 9.73 -12.83
N ARG A 277 10.01 10.52 -13.04
CA ARG A 277 10.01 11.97 -12.78
C ARG A 277 8.72 12.41 -12.10
N GLY A 278 8.70 13.64 -11.59
CA GLY A 278 7.53 14.24 -10.93
C GLY A 278 6.92 13.36 -9.83
N ASP A 279 5.60 13.17 -9.87
CA ASP A 279 4.90 12.36 -8.86
C ASP A 279 5.21 10.86 -8.95
N THR A 280 5.59 10.35 -10.13
CA THR A 280 6.02 8.95 -10.28
C THR A 280 7.33 8.70 -9.54
N ARG A 281 8.30 9.63 -9.63
CA ARG A 281 9.55 9.58 -8.83
C ARG A 281 9.23 9.54 -7.34
N LYS A 282 8.46 10.52 -6.85
CA LYS A 282 8.06 10.62 -5.43
C LYS A 282 7.29 9.39 -4.94
N ALA A 283 6.48 8.78 -5.80
CA ALA A 283 5.74 7.57 -5.45
C ALA A 283 6.69 6.38 -5.30
N ILE A 284 7.61 6.17 -6.25
CA ILE A 284 8.60 5.09 -6.18
C ILE A 284 9.51 5.25 -4.96
N GLU A 285 10.05 6.45 -4.71
CA GLU A 285 10.90 6.73 -3.53
C GLU A 285 10.17 6.39 -2.22
N ARG A 286 8.91 6.82 -2.06
CA ARG A 286 8.07 6.46 -0.91
C ARG A 286 7.77 4.96 -0.82
N ALA A 287 7.59 4.29 -1.96
CA ALA A 287 7.35 2.85 -1.99
C ALA A 287 8.58 2.07 -1.52
N VAL A 288 9.77 2.45 -1.97
CA VAL A 288 11.05 1.84 -1.58
C VAL A 288 11.64 2.37 -0.28
N CYS A 289 10.91 3.24 0.42
CA CYS A 289 11.29 3.84 1.70
C CYS A 289 12.61 4.66 1.63
N VAL A 290 12.91 5.22 0.46
CA VAL A 290 14.08 6.07 0.22
C VAL A 290 13.69 7.54 0.41
N PRO A 291 14.49 8.35 1.15
CA PRO A 291 14.24 9.78 1.25
C PRO A 291 14.33 10.49 -0.11
N HIS A 292 13.43 11.44 -0.39
CA HIS A 292 13.32 12.13 -1.69
C HIS A 292 14.63 12.76 -2.19
N ASP A 293 15.40 13.34 -1.26
CA ASP A 293 16.66 14.03 -1.59
C ASP A 293 17.89 13.11 -1.52
N PHE A 294 17.69 11.79 -1.44
CA PHE A 294 18.80 10.84 -1.39
C PHE A 294 19.34 10.52 -2.79
N HIS A 295 19.99 11.51 -3.42
CA HIS A 295 20.50 11.42 -4.79
C HIS A 295 21.54 10.29 -4.98
N CYS A 296 22.19 9.87 -3.91
CA CYS A 296 23.20 8.80 -3.92
C CYS A 296 22.61 7.39 -3.93
N VAL A 297 21.28 7.21 -3.96
CA VAL A 297 20.61 5.91 -3.90
C VAL A 297 21.17 4.91 -4.93
N HIS A 298 21.31 5.29 -6.20
CA HIS A 298 21.80 4.38 -7.24
C HIS A 298 23.28 3.99 -7.05
N LEU A 299 24.11 4.92 -6.58
CA LEU A 299 25.51 4.62 -6.25
C LEU A 299 25.61 3.65 -5.06
N GLN A 300 24.78 3.83 -4.04
CA GLN A 300 24.76 2.92 -2.89
C GLN A 300 24.18 1.55 -3.26
N MET A 301 23.17 1.50 -4.12
CA MET A 301 22.65 0.26 -4.69
C MET A 301 23.71 -0.48 -5.50
N LYS A 302 24.52 0.25 -6.29
CA LYS A 302 25.68 -0.32 -6.99
C LYS A 302 26.67 -0.96 -6.03
N LYS A 303 27.12 -0.22 -5.01
CA LYS A 303 28.06 -0.70 -3.98
C LYS A 303 27.52 -1.94 -3.27
N LEU A 304 26.23 -1.94 -2.94
CA LEU A 304 25.56 -3.05 -2.29
C LEU A 304 25.50 -4.29 -3.20
N ARG A 305 25.15 -4.13 -4.48
CA ARG A 305 25.17 -5.22 -5.47
C ARG A 305 26.55 -5.84 -5.59
N GLU A 306 27.60 -5.01 -5.70
CA GLU A 306 28.99 -5.47 -5.79
C GLU A 306 29.42 -6.24 -4.53
N LYS A 307 29.01 -5.75 -3.35
CA LYS A 307 29.25 -6.42 -2.05
C LYS A 307 28.54 -7.78 -1.95
N LEU A 308 27.40 -7.96 -2.62
CA LEU A 308 26.61 -9.19 -2.57
C LEU A 308 26.89 -10.19 -3.72
N ALA A 309 27.62 -9.79 -4.76
CA ALA A 309 27.79 -10.56 -6.00
C ALA A 309 28.29 -12.01 -5.81
N GLY A 310 29.12 -12.26 -4.79
CA GLY A 310 29.61 -13.61 -4.48
C GLY A 310 28.63 -14.50 -3.71
N SER A 311 27.58 -13.92 -3.12
CA SER A 311 26.67 -14.59 -2.18
C SER A 311 25.24 -14.75 -2.72
N LEU A 312 24.83 -13.92 -3.67
CA LEU A 312 23.45 -13.86 -4.15
C LEU A 312 23.41 -13.75 -5.67
N GLN A 313 22.66 -14.66 -6.32
CA GLN A 313 22.44 -14.62 -7.77
C GLN A 313 21.11 -13.91 -8.05
N MET A 314 21.21 -12.63 -8.43
CA MET A 314 20.05 -11.81 -8.81
C MET A 314 20.04 -11.57 -10.31
N ALA A 315 18.87 -11.75 -10.92
CA ALA A 315 18.57 -11.43 -12.30
C ALA A 315 17.49 -10.33 -12.29
N SER A 316 17.88 -9.08 -12.53
CA SER A 316 16.95 -7.96 -12.72
C SER A 316 17.10 -7.43 -14.14
N GLN A 317 15.99 -7.23 -14.83
CA GLN A 317 16.02 -6.68 -16.18
C GLN A 317 14.76 -5.90 -16.52
N ILE A 318 14.95 -4.84 -17.31
CA ILE A 318 13.88 -4.10 -17.96
C ILE A 318 13.78 -4.58 -19.41
N TYR A 319 12.61 -5.06 -19.80
CA TYR A 319 12.27 -5.35 -21.19
C TYR A 319 11.33 -4.28 -21.72
N TYR A 320 11.52 -3.88 -22.98
CA TYR A 320 10.74 -2.78 -23.55
C TYR A 320 10.40 -3.02 -25.03
N ASN A 321 9.34 -2.37 -25.50
CA ASN A 321 8.94 -2.42 -26.89
C ASN A 321 10.01 -1.75 -27.80
N PRO A 322 10.41 -2.37 -28.93
CA PRO A 322 11.36 -1.78 -29.87
C PRO A 322 11.01 -0.39 -30.42
N GLU A 323 9.73 0.00 -30.42
CA GLU A 323 9.26 1.32 -30.85
C GLU A 323 9.65 2.43 -29.85
N ILE A 324 10.04 2.08 -28.63
CA ILE A 324 10.46 3.03 -27.59
C ILE A 324 11.96 3.31 -27.73
N ASN A 325 12.29 4.49 -28.26
CA ASN A 325 13.67 4.97 -28.37
C ASN A 325 14.19 5.47 -27.01
N LEU A 326 14.71 4.56 -26.18
CA LEU A 326 15.22 4.89 -24.85
C LEU A 326 16.26 6.02 -24.89
N ASN A 327 16.17 6.95 -23.92
CA ASN A 327 17.15 8.00 -23.73
C ASN A 327 18.54 7.38 -23.44
N GLN A 328 19.57 7.85 -24.14
CA GLN A 328 20.94 7.33 -23.97
C GLN A 328 21.43 7.44 -22.52
N SER A 329 21.10 8.53 -21.83
CA SER A 329 21.46 8.73 -20.42
C SER A 329 20.86 7.66 -19.49
N PHE A 330 19.63 7.21 -19.76
CA PHE A 330 19.01 6.12 -19.00
C PHE A 330 19.74 4.80 -19.25
N ILE A 331 20.12 4.51 -20.49
CA ILE A 331 20.90 3.31 -20.84
C ILE A 331 22.25 3.34 -20.12
N ASP A 332 22.98 4.45 -20.19
CA ASP A 332 24.32 4.59 -19.61
C ASP A 332 24.27 4.44 -18.08
N GLN A 333 23.31 5.09 -17.41
CA GLN A 333 23.13 4.99 -15.96
C GLN A 333 22.64 3.59 -15.53
N SER A 334 21.81 2.94 -16.34
CA SER A 334 21.39 1.55 -16.11
C SER A 334 22.58 0.59 -16.09
N ILE A 335 23.50 0.72 -17.05
CA ILE A 335 24.74 -0.06 -17.09
C ILE A 335 25.64 0.33 -15.90
N GLN A 336 25.83 1.62 -15.66
CA GLN A 336 26.75 2.13 -14.63
C GLN A 336 26.39 1.66 -13.22
N PHE A 337 25.11 1.73 -12.85
CA PHE A 337 24.66 1.48 -11.48
C PHE A 337 24.13 0.06 -11.28
N TYR A 338 23.48 -0.52 -12.28
CA TYR A 338 22.79 -1.80 -12.17
C TYR A 338 23.45 -2.95 -12.93
N ASP A 339 24.48 -2.67 -13.75
CA ASP A 339 25.10 -3.66 -14.64
C ASP A 339 24.07 -4.36 -15.54
N ALA A 340 23.03 -3.61 -15.91
CA ALA A 340 21.86 -4.09 -16.63
C ALA A 340 21.51 -3.11 -17.74
N LYS A 341 21.79 -3.50 -18.99
CA LYS A 341 21.28 -2.78 -20.16
C LYS A 341 19.85 -3.25 -20.44
N PRO A 342 18.85 -2.36 -20.55
CA PRO A 342 17.49 -2.74 -20.96
C PRO A 342 17.49 -3.51 -22.28
N VAL A 343 16.60 -4.48 -22.42
CA VAL A 343 16.54 -5.39 -23.59
C VAL A 343 15.25 -5.18 -24.37
N MET A 344 15.37 -5.06 -25.70
CA MET A 344 14.21 -4.99 -26.58
C MET A 344 13.46 -6.31 -26.57
N LEU A 345 12.13 -6.24 -26.57
CA LEU A 345 11.28 -7.35 -26.92
C LEU A 345 11.44 -7.68 -28.42
N LEU A 346 11.15 -8.93 -28.75
CA LEU A 346 11.12 -9.51 -30.08
C LEU A 346 9.70 -9.45 -30.67
N ASP A 347 9.60 -9.77 -31.95
CA ASP A 347 8.37 -9.59 -32.75
C ASP A 347 7.23 -10.55 -32.39
N THR A 348 7.50 -11.66 -31.69
CA THR A 348 6.50 -12.69 -31.37
C THR A 348 6.47 -13.04 -29.89
N SER A 349 5.29 -13.46 -29.41
CA SER A 349 5.10 -13.84 -28.01
C SER A 349 5.92 -15.06 -27.61
N GLU A 350 6.04 -16.06 -28.50
CA GLU A 350 6.84 -17.26 -28.25
C GLU A 350 8.31 -16.90 -28.06
N ASN A 351 8.88 -16.09 -28.98
CA ASN A 351 10.29 -15.70 -28.92
C ASN A 351 10.58 -14.87 -27.65
N ASN A 352 9.68 -13.96 -27.28
CA ASN A 352 9.81 -13.19 -26.03
C ASN A 352 9.83 -14.09 -24.80
N THR A 353 8.91 -15.03 -24.74
CA THR A 353 8.76 -15.97 -23.62
C THR A 353 10.00 -16.84 -23.49
N GLU A 354 10.48 -17.42 -24.60
CA GLU A 354 11.70 -18.24 -24.62
C GLU A 354 12.94 -17.43 -24.25
N MET A 355 13.11 -16.23 -24.80
CA MET A 355 14.22 -15.33 -24.48
C MET A 355 14.29 -15.01 -23.00
N ILE A 356 13.15 -14.62 -22.41
CA ILE A 356 13.06 -14.25 -20.98
C ILE A 356 13.34 -15.47 -20.10
N ASN A 357 12.66 -16.59 -20.33
CA ASN A 357 12.82 -17.79 -19.49
C ASN A 357 14.25 -18.37 -19.61
N SER A 358 14.85 -18.35 -20.80
CA SER A 358 16.25 -18.77 -21.01
C SER A 358 17.24 -17.85 -20.29
N TRP A 359 17.00 -16.53 -20.33
CA TRP A 359 17.83 -15.55 -19.61
C TRP A 359 17.75 -15.78 -18.09
N VAL A 360 16.55 -15.97 -17.54
CA VAL A 360 16.36 -16.27 -16.11
C VAL A 360 17.03 -17.59 -15.72
N ALA A 361 16.85 -18.65 -16.53
CA ALA A 361 17.48 -19.95 -16.29
C ALA A 361 19.01 -19.84 -16.22
N ASN A 362 19.62 -19.14 -17.17
CA ASN A 362 21.07 -18.92 -17.18
C ASN A 362 21.53 -18.13 -15.94
N LYS A 363 20.87 -17.00 -15.63
CA LYS A 363 21.26 -16.14 -14.50
C LYS A 363 21.04 -16.79 -13.13
N THR A 364 20.16 -17.79 -13.04
CA THR A 364 19.84 -18.48 -11.78
C THR A 364 20.45 -19.89 -11.70
N ASN A 365 21.40 -20.24 -12.58
CA ASN A 365 22.02 -21.57 -12.66
C ASN A 365 20.97 -22.70 -12.77
N ASN A 366 19.95 -22.49 -13.60
CA ASN A 366 18.81 -23.38 -13.86
C ASN A 366 17.92 -23.68 -12.65
N LYS A 367 18.03 -22.89 -11.57
CA LYS A 367 17.14 -22.99 -10.40
C LYS A 367 15.75 -22.43 -10.68
N ILE A 368 15.68 -21.38 -11.50
CA ILE A 368 14.41 -20.82 -11.97
C ILE A 368 14.42 -20.92 -13.49
N GLN A 369 13.63 -21.84 -14.05
CA GLN A 369 13.57 -22.07 -15.50
C GLN A 369 12.37 -21.39 -16.16
N HIS A 370 11.40 -20.96 -15.35
CA HIS A 370 10.15 -20.41 -15.83
C HIS A 370 9.74 -19.21 -14.97
N LEU A 371 9.62 -18.04 -15.56
CA LEU A 371 9.19 -16.80 -14.89
C LEU A 371 7.89 -16.25 -15.48
N VAL A 372 7.71 -16.39 -16.80
CA VAL A 372 6.57 -15.89 -17.56
C VAL A 372 5.98 -16.98 -18.43
N ASP A 373 4.64 -17.00 -18.54
CA ASP A 373 3.93 -17.94 -19.42
C ASP A 373 3.83 -17.42 -20.86
N SER A 374 3.62 -16.11 -21.04
CA SER A 374 3.48 -15.46 -22.35
C SER A 374 3.79 -13.97 -22.23
N VAL A 375 4.40 -13.38 -23.26
CA VAL A 375 4.71 -11.94 -23.31
C VAL A 375 4.32 -11.36 -24.67
N SER A 376 3.31 -10.49 -24.70
CA SER A 376 2.83 -9.88 -25.94
C SER A 376 3.91 -8.98 -26.58
N PRO A 377 4.07 -8.98 -27.92
CA PRO A 377 4.90 -8.00 -28.61
C PRO A 377 4.42 -6.55 -28.41
N SER A 378 3.12 -6.34 -28.11
CA SER A 378 2.56 -5.02 -27.82
C SER A 378 2.89 -4.49 -26.41
N THR A 379 3.61 -5.27 -25.61
CA THR A 379 4.02 -4.87 -24.25
C THR A 379 5.00 -3.70 -24.35
N GLN A 380 4.68 -2.56 -23.75
CA GLN A 380 5.53 -1.38 -23.74
C GLN A 380 6.72 -1.56 -22.81
N LEU A 381 6.47 -2.01 -21.57
CA LEU A 381 7.52 -2.12 -20.56
C LEU A 381 7.22 -3.26 -19.57
N MET A 382 8.24 -4.07 -19.27
CA MET A 382 8.19 -5.08 -18.20
C MET A 382 9.36 -4.94 -17.25
N LEU A 383 9.09 -5.14 -15.96
CA LEU A 383 10.11 -5.21 -14.92
C LEU A 383 10.23 -6.65 -14.40
N LEU A 384 11.31 -7.33 -14.77
CA LEU A 384 11.50 -8.74 -14.43
C LEU A 384 12.58 -8.91 -13.37
N ASN A 385 12.27 -9.72 -12.38
CA ASN A 385 13.17 -10.05 -11.30
C ASN A 385 13.11 -11.54 -10.96
N ALA A 386 14.27 -12.19 -10.90
CA ALA A 386 14.40 -13.55 -10.42
C ALA A 386 15.65 -13.66 -9.55
N VAL A 387 15.58 -14.45 -8.49
CA VAL A 387 16.67 -14.53 -7.52
C VAL A 387 16.76 -15.94 -6.95
N SER A 388 17.97 -16.47 -6.92
CA SER A 388 18.23 -17.78 -6.34
C SER A 388 19.33 -17.70 -5.30
N PHE A 389 19.11 -18.44 -4.20
CA PHE A 389 20.12 -18.65 -3.17
C PHE A 389 20.23 -20.14 -2.86
N THR A 390 21.46 -20.64 -2.87
CA THR A 390 21.80 -21.98 -2.43
C THR A 390 22.88 -21.87 -1.38
N GLY A 391 22.49 -21.98 -0.11
CA GLY A 391 23.40 -21.88 1.02
C GLY A 391 23.87 -23.24 1.51
N GLN A 392 25.01 -23.26 2.18
CA GLN A 392 25.46 -24.39 2.97
C GLN A 392 25.57 -23.96 4.43
N TRP A 393 25.21 -24.85 5.35
CA TRP A 393 25.38 -24.59 6.78
C TRP A 393 26.86 -24.50 7.14
N LYS A 394 27.23 -23.59 8.07
CA LYS A 394 28.61 -23.55 8.56
C LYS A 394 28.97 -24.86 9.26
N VAL A 395 28.07 -25.35 10.13
CA VAL A 395 28.19 -26.63 10.84
C VAL A 395 27.35 -27.68 10.13
N LYS A 396 27.93 -28.86 9.88
CA LYS A 396 27.24 -29.99 9.22
C LYS A 396 26.16 -30.60 10.10
N TYR A 397 25.01 -30.94 9.50
CA TYR A 397 24.00 -31.77 10.16
C TYR A 397 24.32 -33.26 10.03
N GLU A 398 23.64 -34.11 10.81
CA GLU A 398 23.75 -35.56 10.63
C GLU A 398 23.22 -35.96 9.24
N MET A 399 24.05 -36.66 8.46
CA MET A 399 23.69 -37.14 7.10
C MET A 399 22.73 -38.34 7.10
N LYS A 400 22.35 -38.86 8.27
CA LYS A 400 21.42 -39.99 8.35
C LYS A 400 20.01 -39.47 8.03
N PRO A 401 19.31 -40.04 7.05
CA PRO A 401 17.96 -39.58 6.72
C PRO A 401 17.05 -39.78 7.94
N ARG A 402 16.51 -38.67 8.45
CA ARG A 402 15.53 -38.65 9.54
C ARG A 402 14.21 -38.11 9.03
N LYS A 403 13.12 -38.70 9.51
CA LYS A 403 11.76 -38.26 9.25
C LYS A 403 11.11 -37.84 10.55
N GLY A 404 10.19 -36.89 10.48
CA GLY A 404 9.38 -36.50 11.62
C GLY A 404 8.16 -35.70 11.19
N LEU A 405 7.36 -35.33 12.18
CA LEU A 405 6.08 -34.65 11.95
C LEU A 405 6.26 -33.14 12.08
N PHE A 406 5.86 -32.41 11.04
CA PHE A 406 5.68 -30.97 11.07
C PHE A 406 4.20 -30.66 11.29
N THR A 407 3.89 -29.73 12.19
CA THR A 407 2.51 -29.23 12.36
C THR A 407 2.26 -28.10 11.39
N LYS A 408 1.35 -28.28 10.42
CA LYS A 408 0.90 -27.23 9.49
C LYS A 408 0.11 -26.15 10.21
N LEU A 409 -0.17 -25.04 9.50
CA LEU A 409 -0.93 -23.92 10.04
C LEU A 409 -2.38 -24.29 10.45
N ASP A 410 -3.00 -25.21 9.73
CA ASP A 410 -4.35 -25.76 10.02
C ASP A 410 -4.35 -26.77 11.19
N GLY A 411 -3.17 -27.11 11.72
CA GLY A 411 -3.00 -28.07 12.82
C GLY A 411 -2.75 -29.51 12.36
N ASP A 412 -2.87 -29.80 11.06
CA ASP A 412 -2.58 -31.11 10.50
C ASP A 412 -1.09 -31.45 10.62
N LEU A 413 -0.79 -32.75 10.66
CA LEU A 413 0.58 -33.26 10.72
C LEU A 413 1.01 -33.79 9.36
N VAL A 414 2.17 -33.32 8.88
CA VAL A 414 2.79 -33.81 7.65
C VAL A 414 4.16 -34.41 7.95
N ASN A 415 4.51 -35.48 7.24
CA ASN A 415 5.79 -36.16 7.40
C ASN A 415 6.85 -35.48 6.54
N VAL A 416 7.91 -34.96 7.15
CA VAL A 416 8.96 -34.18 6.47
C VAL A 416 10.35 -34.79 6.72
N GLN A 417 11.29 -34.47 5.83
CA GLN A 417 12.71 -34.77 6.05
C GLN A 417 13.29 -33.80 7.08
N LEU A 418 14.04 -34.32 8.04
CA LEU A 418 14.58 -33.55 9.16
C LEU A 418 16.10 -33.41 9.07
N LEU A 419 16.57 -32.19 9.32
CA LEU A 419 17.95 -31.89 9.70
C LEU A 419 18.05 -31.97 11.23
N TYR A 420 18.99 -32.76 11.72
CA TYR A 420 19.20 -32.95 13.16
C TYR A 420 20.66 -32.82 13.54
N HIS A 421 20.94 -32.12 14.64
CA HIS A 421 22.27 -32.07 15.23
C HIS A 421 22.18 -31.98 16.76
N PRO A 422 22.77 -32.91 17.53
CA PRO A 422 22.56 -33.03 18.97
C PRO A 422 23.27 -31.96 19.81
N LYS A 423 24.28 -31.30 19.25
CA LYS A 423 25.12 -30.30 19.96
C LYS A 423 25.50 -29.12 19.06
N TYR A 424 24.54 -28.57 18.33
CA TYR A 424 24.80 -27.51 17.35
C TYR A 424 25.18 -26.23 18.09
N MET A 425 26.25 -25.56 17.67
CA MET A 425 26.65 -24.30 18.28
C MET A 425 25.84 -23.16 17.66
N VAL A 426 24.88 -22.61 18.40
CA VAL A 426 23.91 -21.62 17.90
C VAL A 426 23.74 -20.49 18.92
N ALA A 427 23.57 -19.27 18.43
CA ALA A 427 23.11 -18.16 19.25
C ALA A 427 21.58 -18.16 19.24
N MET A 428 20.97 -18.31 20.41
CA MET A 428 19.52 -18.41 20.56
C MET A 428 19.07 -17.59 21.76
N THR A 429 18.00 -16.82 21.60
CA THR A 429 17.38 -16.03 22.67
C THR A 429 15.88 -15.90 22.44
N TYR A 430 15.13 -15.53 23.47
CA TYR A 430 13.73 -15.13 23.34
C TYR A 430 13.64 -13.62 23.17
N VAL A 431 13.22 -13.16 21.99
CA VAL A 431 13.10 -11.72 21.71
C VAL A 431 11.71 -11.27 22.10
N VAL A 432 11.62 -10.59 23.25
CA VAL A 432 10.35 -10.19 23.88
C VAL A 432 9.48 -9.36 22.96
N GLN A 433 10.07 -8.41 22.23
CA GLN A 433 9.36 -7.52 21.31
C GLN A 433 8.69 -8.29 20.17
N LEU A 434 9.35 -9.35 19.69
CA LEU A 434 8.85 -10.21 18.61
C LEU A 434 7.99 -11.38 19.12
N LYS A 435 7.91 -11.59 20.43
CA LYS A 435 7.23 -12.72 21.08
C LYS A 435 7.68 -14.09 20.55
N ALA A 436 8.91 -14.17 20.06
CA ALA A 436 9.45 -15.33 19.35
C ALA A 436 10.76 -15.81 19.98
N GLN A 437 10.97 -17.13 19.94
CA GLN A 437 12.30 -17.70 20.13
C GLN A 437 13.06 -17.54 18.82
N VAL A 438 14.23 -16.89 18.87
CA VAL A 438 15.03 -16.60 17.68
C VAL A 438 16.33 -17.37 17.76
N ALA A 439 16.63 -18.13 16.70
CA ALA A 439 17.92 -18.81 16.54
C ALA A 439 18.65 -18.27 15.31
N ARG A 440 19.92 -17.90 15.47
CA ARG A 440 20.83 -17.52 14.39
C ARG A 440 21.72 -18.68 14.01
N LEU A 441 21.52 -19.20 12.80
CA LEU A 441 22.30 -20.27 12.22
C LEU A 441 23.22 -19.71 11.13
N ALA A 442 24.52 -19.69 11.39
CA ALA A 442 25.50 -19.22 10.41
C ALA A 442 25.58 -20.17 9.19
N LEU A 443 25.68 -19.59 8.00
CA LEU A 443 25.95 -20.30 6.76
C LEU A 443 27.43 -20.16 6.39
N THR A 444 27.85 -20.86 5.35
CA THR A 444 29.14 -20.64 4.69
C THR A 444 29.15 -19.29 4.00
N GLY A 445 30.20 -18.51 4.18
CA GLY A 445 30.28 -17.13 3.72
C GLY A 445 29.72 -16.13 4.73
N ASP A 446 29.29 -14.98 4.25
CA ASP A 446 28.91 -13.83 5.10
C ASP A 446 27.40 -13.69 5.25
N SER A 447 26.71 -14.79 5.56
CA SER A 447 25.26 -14.79 5.73
C SER A 447 24.81 -15.72 6.86
N SER A 448 23.74 -15.32 7.52
CA SER A 448 23.13 -16.06 8.62
C SER A 448 21.64 -16.22 8.37
N LEU A 449 21.10 -17.40 8.69
CA LEU A 449 19.66 -17.64 8.74
C LEU A 449 19.16 -17.38 10.15
N TYR A 450 18.19 -16.50 10.29
CA TYR A 450 17.45 -16.29 11.54
C TYR A 450 16.11 -16.99 11.40
N ILE A 451 15.79 -17.87 12.35
CA ILE A 451 14.48 -18.51 12.45
C ILE A 451 13.76 -17.91 13.65
N LEU A 452 12.63 -17.25 13.39
CA LEU A 452 11.74 -16.69 14.39
C LEU A 452 10.62 -17.70 14.60
N LEU A 453 10.68 -18.38 15.74
CA LEU A 453 9.79 -19.47 16.09
C LEU A 453 8.74 -18.99 17.10
N PRO A 454 7.44 -18.99 16.76
CA PRO A 454 6.37 -18.62 17.69
C PRO A 454 6.37 -19.49 18.95
N SER A 455 5.85 -18.96 20.07
CA SER A 455 5.85 -19.62 21.37
C SER A 455 5.08 -20.95 21.38
N SER A 456 4.01 -21.08 20.59
CA SER A 456 3.25 -22.32 20.44
C SER A 456 2.86 -22.61 18.98
N ARG A 457 2.07 -23.67 18.77
CA ARG A 457 1.57 -24.10 17.45
C ARG A 457 0.30 -23.34 17.01
N LYS A 458 -0.21 -22.44 17.83
CA LYS A 458 -1.43 -21.69 17.53
C LYS A 458 -1.17 -20.67 16.42
N VAL A 459 -2.11 -20.56 15.48
CA VAL A 459 -2.10 -19.54 14.41
C VAL A 459 -1.98 -18.13 15.00
N SER A 460 -2.66 -17.86 16.12
CA SER A 460 -2.59 -16.57 16.82
C SER A 460 -1.18 -16.20 17.25
N ASP A 461 -0.34 -17.17 17.63
CA ASP A 461 1.02 -16.87 18.08
C ASP A 461 1.92 -16.50 16.90
N LEU A 462 1.73 -17.13 15.72
CA LEU A 462 2.40 -16.72 14.49
C LEU A 462 1.99 -15.30 14.10
N GLN A 463 0.68 -15.01 14.10
CA GLN A 463 0.17 -13.67 13.79
C GLN A 463 0.75 -12.61 14.72
N LEU A 464 0.88 -12.88 16.02
CA LEU A 464 1.52 -11.97 16.97
C LEU A 464 2.98 -11.68 16.62
N VAL A 465 3.74 -12.69 16.18
CA VAL A 465 5.11 -12.48 15.69
C VAL A 465 5.09 -11.61 14.42
N GLU A 466 4.24 -11.94 13.45
CA GLU A 466 4.14 -11.19 12.21
C GLU A 466 3.74 -9.72 12.46
N GLU A 467 2.77 -9.45 13.35
CA GLU A 467 2.31 -8.10 13.71
C GLU A 467 3.40 -7.26 14.37
N SER A 468 4.29 -7.90 15.13
CA SER A 468 5.43 -7.26 15.78
C SER A 468 6.64 -7.06 14.85
N LEU A 469 6.61 -7.61 13.64
CA LEU A 469 7.73 -7.62 12.69
C LEU A 469 7.92 -6.27 11.99
N THR A 470 8.28 -5.26 12.79
CA THR A 470 8.64 -3.91 12.33
C THR A 470 10.12 -3.83 12.00
N ASP A 471 10.51 -2.83 11.23
CA ASP A 471 11.89 -2.61 10.80
C ASP A 471 12.80 -2.35 12.01
N THR A 472 12.32 -1.59 12.99
CA THR A 472 13.00 -1.34 14.26
C THR A 472 13.16 -2.61 15.09
N ALA A 473 12.10 -3.41 15.23
CA ALA A 473 12.14 -4.67 15.97
C ALA A 473 13.11 -5.67 15.33
N VAL A 474 13.15 -5.75 13.99
CA VAL A 474 14.10 -6.61 13.27
C VAL A 474 15.53 -6.14 13.48
N ARG A 475 15.84 -4.84 13.35
CA ARG A 475 17.20 -4.32 13.60
C ARG A 475 17.65 -4.59 15.04
N GLN A 476 16.77 -4.42 16.02
CA GLN A 476 17.06 -4.71 17.42
C GLN A 476 17.28 -6.21 17.65
N MET A 477 16.44 -7.07 17.06
CA MET A 477 16.60 -8.52 17.11
C MET A 477 17.95 -8.98 16.54
N ILE A 478 18.36 -8.46 15.38
CA ILE A 478 19.68 -8.79 14.79
C ILE A 478 20.80 -8.40 15.76
N GLN A 479 20.77 -7.20 16.34
CA GLN A 479 21.79 -6.74 17.28
C GLN A 479 21.81 -7.57 18.58
N GLU A 480 20.66 -7.92 19.12
CA GLU A 480 20.53 -8.73 20.34
C GLU A 480 21.09 -10.14 20.13
N VAL A 481 20.66 -10.80 19.05
CA VAL A 481 21.06 -12.17 18.73
C VAL A 481 22.56 -12.23 18.35
N GLN A 482 23.09 -11.21 17.67
CA GLN A 482 24.53 -11.14 17.37
C GLN A 482 25.41 -10.97 18.62
N LYS A 483 24.90 -10.34 19.67
CA LYS A 483 25.59 -10.20 20.97
C LYS A 483 25.43 -11.42 21.87
N THR A 484 24.48 -12.30 21.55
CA THR A 484 24.21 -13.52 22.32
C THR A 484 25.36 -14.51 22.14
N THR A 485 25.90 -15.02 23.24
CA THR A 485 27.00 -16.00 23.19
C THR A 485 26.46 -17.33 22.65
N PRO A 486 27.05 -17.92 21.60
CA PRO A 486 26.63 -19.23 21.10
C PRO A 486 26.79 -20.33 22.16
N GLU A 487 25.83 -21.24 22.22
CA GLU A 487 25.85 -22.41 23.10
C GLU A 487 25.53 -23.70 22.34
N HIS A 488 25.77 -24.86 22.97
CA HIS A 488 25.39 -26.15 22.40
C HIS A 488 23.90 -26.40 22.61
N VAL A 489 23.17 -26.52 21.50
CA VAL A 489 21.73 -26.76 21.45
C VAL A 489 21.45 -28.00 20.62
N GLU A 490 20.48 -28.81 21.02
CA GLU A 490 19.91 -29.85 20.17
C GLU A 490 19.00 -29.19 19.12
N VAL A 491 19.40 -29.19 17.86
CA VAL A 491 18.69 -28.50 16.77
C VAL A 491 17.98 -29.52 15.87
N THR A 492 16.69 -29.28 15.62
CA THR A 492 15.88 -30.02 14.65
C THR A 492 15.13 -29.06 13.73
N LEU A 493 15.39 -29.12 12.43
CA LEU A 493 14.75 -28.29 11.41
C LEU A 493 14.15 -29.17 10.31
N PRO A 494 13.06 -28.77 9.64
CA PRO A 494 12.71 -29.36 8.36
C PRO A 494 13.77 -29.02 7.33
N LYS A 495 13.91 -29.85 6.29
CA LYS A 495 14.63 -29.44 5.09
C LYS A 495 13.93 -28.24 4.47
N ILE A 496 14.67 -27.20 4.08
CA ILE A 496 14.12 -25.96 3.53
C ILE A 496 14.49 -25.88 2.05
N GLU A 497 13.48 -25.99 1.20
CA GLU A 497 13.54 -25.72 -0.24
C GLU A 497 12.23 -25.04 -0.65
N LEU A 498 12.32 -23.77 -1.03
CA LEU A 498 11.17 -22.94 -1.35
C LEU A 498 11.36 -22.30 -2.72
N ASP A 499 10.31 -22.36 -3.53
CA ASP A 499 10.22 -21.74 -4.84
C ASP A 499 8.86 -21.03 -4.94
N VAL A 500 8.87 -19.70 -4.88
CA VAL A 500 7.64 -18.90 -4.78
C VAL A 500 7.70 -17.74 -5.77
N GLN A 501 6.58 -17.51 -6.45
CA GLN A 501 6.36 -16.37 -7.33
C GLN A 501 5.19 -15.52 -6.80
N PRO A 502 5.47 -14.49 -5.99
CA PRO A 502 4.43 -13.58 -5.52
C PRO A 502 3.82 -12.76 -6.68
N ASP A 503 2.56 -12.36 -6.52
CA ASP A 503 1.89 -11.45 -7.46
C ASP A 503 2.44 -10.02 -7.31
N MET A 504 3.44 -9.72 -8.13
CA MET A 504 4.11 -8.41 -8.11
C MET A 504 3.22 -7.27 -8.57
N ASN A 505 2.28 -7.49 -9.48
CA ASN A 505 1.41 -6.42 -9.96
C ASN A 505 0.47 -5.95 -8.84
N MET A 506 -0.10 -6.90 -8.10
CA MET A 506 -0.87 -6.60 -6.89
C MET A 506 0.00 -5.88 -5.84
N LEU A 507 1.24 -6.32 -5.62
CA LEU A 507 2.13 -5.71 -4.63
C LEU A 507 2.52 -4.27 -5.00
N ILE A 508 2.87 -4.01 -6.26
CA ILE A 508 3.18 -2.66 -6.75
C ILE A 508 1.97 -1.74 -6.53
N LYS A 509 0.75 -2.21 -6.82
CA LYS A 509 -0.47 -1.45 -6.52
C LYS A 509 -0.66 -1.19 -5.02
N LYS A 510 -0.48 -2.21 -4.16
CA LYS A 510 -0.54 -2.05 -2.68
C LYS A 510 0.54 -1.10 -2.14
N LEU A 511 1.69 -1.00 -2.80
CA LEU A 511 2.75 -0.04 -2.49
C LEU A 511 2.40 1.41 -2.90
N GLY A 512 1.24 1.64 -3.52
CA GLY A 512 0.78 2.96 -3.97
C GLY A 512 1.30 3.36 -5.35
N LEU A 513 1.75 2.39 -6.15
CA LEU A 513 2.36 2.62 -7.47
C LEU A 513 1.41 2.28 -8.63
N SER A 514 0.08 2.33 -8.41
CA SER A 514 -0.91 2.07 -9.46
C SER A 514 -0.72 2.96 -10.70
N SER A 515 -0.23 4.19 -10.52
CA SER A 515 0.03 5.12 -11.62
C SER A 515 1.08 4.60 -12.61
N LEU A 516 1.93 3.63 -12.24
CA LEU A 516 2.87 3.01 -13.18
C LEU A 516 2.15 2.30 -14.33
N PHE A 517 0.95 1.77 -14.09
CA PHE A 517 0.17 1.02 -15.07
C PHE A 517 -0.78 1.91 -15.91
N GLU A 518 -0.91 3.20 -15.58
CA GLU A 518 -1.98 4.05 -16.13
C GLU A 518 -1.47 5.41 -16.63
N SER A 519 -0.70 6.10 -15.79
CA SER A 519 -0.38 7.52 -15.97
C SER A 519 1.04 7.84 -15.49
N SER A 520 1.99 6.97 -15.83
CA SER A 520 3.35 7.06 -15.33
C SER A 520 4.10 8.23 -16.00
N ASN A 521 4.99 8.87 -15.24
CA ASN A 521 5.95 9.85 -15.76
C ASN A 521 7.34 9.21 -15.78
N LEU A 522 7.65 8.55 -16.90
CA LEU A 522 8.93 7.91 -17.21
C LEU A 522 9.75 8.73 -18.23
N CYS A 523 9.60 10.05 -18.22
CA CYS A 523 10.29 10.97 -19.16
C CYS A 523 11.81 10.88 -19.15
N GLY A 524 12.41 10.40 -18.06
CA GLY A 524 13.85 10.12 -17.99
C GLY A 524 14.25 8.89 -18.79
N LEU A 525 13.35 7.92 -18.97
CA LEU A 525 13.52 6.70 -19.74
C LEU A 525 13.19 6.93 -21.23
N TYR A 526 12.04 7.53 -21.52
CA TYR A 526 11.58 7.85 -22.88
C TYR A 526 10.80 9.15 -22.87
N SER A 527 11.08 10.04 -23.82
CA SER A 527 10.63 11.44 -23.76
C SER A 527 9.61 11.86 -24.84
N GLU A 528 9.33 10.99 -25.82
CA GLU A 528 8.44 11.33 -26.93
C GLU A 528 6.98 11.08 -26.58
N GLU A 529 6.67 9.91 -26.00
CA GLU A 529 5.31 9.53 -25.61
C GLU A 529 5.24 8.93 -24.20
N ARG A 530 4.00 8.78 -23.71
CA ARG A 530 3.75 8.18 -22.40
C ARG A 530 3.99 6.68 -22.48
N VAL A 531 4.89 6.19 -21.64
CA VAL A 531 5.11 4.75 -21.40
C VAL A 531 4.47 4.34 -20.07
N VAL A 532 3.89 3.15 -20.04
CA VAL A 532 3.39 2.52 -18.81
C VAL A 532 4.08 1.19 -18.58
N LEU A 533 4.12 0.76 -17.32
CA LEU A 533 4.51 -0.59 -16.95
C LEU A 533 3.33 -1.51 -17.21
N ASP A 534 3.48 -2.50 -18.10
CA ASP A 534 2.41 -3.47 -18.36
C ASP A 534 2.44 -4.63 -17.37
N ASP A 535 3.64 -5.08 -17.00
CA ASP A 535 3.82 -6.26 -16.14
C ASP A 535 5.09 -6.18 -15.31
N ALA A 536 5.03 -6.72 -14.09
CA ALA A 536 6.18 -6.94 -13.23
C ALA A 536 6.14 -8.36 -12.68
N ARG A 537 7.31 -9.01 -12.63
CA ARG A 537 7.43 -10.39 -12.12
C ARG A 537 8.57 -10.52 -11.14
N HIS A 538 8.32 -11.30 -10.08
CA HIS A 538 9.33 -11.70 -9.10
C HIS A 538 9.19 -13.18 -8.81
N ARG A 539 10.27 -13.95 -8.93
CA ARG A 539 10.35 -15.33 -8.45
C ARG A 539 11.59 -15.52 -7.58
N ALA A 540 11.40 -16.13 -6.42
CA ALA A 540 12.43 -16.37 -5.44
C ALA A 540 12.60 -17.87 -5.22
N PHE A 541 13.84 -18.34 -5.33
CA PHE A 541 14.24 -19.70 -5.01
C PHE A 541 15.24 -19.69 -3.86
N LEU A 542 14.97 -20.47 -2.81
CA LEU A 542 15.88 -20.64 -1.68
C LEU A 542 15.98 -22.12 -1.32
N ALA A 543 17.20 -22.64 -1.30
CA ALA A 543 17.50 -23.99 -0.81
C ALA A 543 18.70 -23.96 0.14
N LEU A 544 18.64 -24.75 1.21
CA LEU A 544 19.76 -24.92 2.15
C LEU A 544 20.23 -26.38 2.12
N ASN A 545 21.47 -26.59 1.70
CA ASN A 545 22.06 -27.92 1.56
C ASN A 545 22.58 -28.46 2.90
N GLU A 546 22.34 -29.75 3.15
CA GLU A 546 22.65 -30.49 4.38
C GLU A 546 24.15 -30.70 4.61
N GLN A 547 24.94 -30.65 3.53
CA GLN A 547 26.33 -31.11 3.53
C GLN A 547 27.28 -30.28 4.42
N GLY A 548 26.96 -29.01 4.69
CA GLY A 548 27.78 -28.02 5.44
C GLY A 548 29.30 -28.03 5.14
N VAL A 549 30.12 -27.30 5.91
CA VAL A 549 31.58 -27.28 5.68
C VAL A 549 32.38 -27.74 6.89
N GLU A 550 32.04 -27.30 8.10
CA GLU A 550 32.76 -27.69 9.31
C GLU A 550 32.16 -28.97 9.91
N ALA A 551 32.98 -30.01 10.02
CA ALA A 551 32.64 -31.18 10.84
C ALA A 551 32.56 -30.70 12.29
N GLY A 552 31.35 -30.59 12.83
CA GLY A 552 31.13 -30.27 14.23
C GLY A 552 32.02 -31.18 15.08
N ALA A 553 32.90 -30.58 15.88
CA ALA A 553 33.93 -31.30 16.61
C ALA A 553 33.32 -32.49 17.35
N VAL A 554 33.66 -33.71 16.91
CA VAL A 554 33.32 -34.95 17.61
C VAL A 554 34.21 -35.00 18.85
N THR A 555 33.82 -34.29 19.90
CA THR A 555 34.34 -34.53 21.24
C THR A 555 33.47 -35.59 21.87
N THR A 556 33.90 -36.84 21.72
CA THR A 556 33.50 -37.98 22.55
C THR A 556 33.90 -37.71 23.99
N ILE A 557 33.10 -36.96 24.71
CA ILE A 557 33.11 -36.96 26.17
C ILE A 557 31.66 -36.95 26.65
N SER A 558 31.23 -38.11 27.12
CA SER A 558 29.96 -38.32 27.80
C SER A 558 29.99 -37.60 29.14
N PHE A 559 29.31 -36.47 29.21
CA PHE A 559 28.72 -36.01 30.45
C PHE A 559 27.23 -35.75 30.19
N SER A 560 26.40 -36.35 31.03
CA SER A 560 24.96 -36.13 31.15
C SER A 560 24.67 -34.64 31.41
N ARG A 561 24.62 -33.83 30.36
CA ARG A 561 24.05 -32.48 30.38
C ARG A 561 22.87 -32.47 29.44
N SER A 562 21.70 -32.15 29.96
CA SER A 562 20.53 -31.80 29.14
C SER A 562 20.86 -30.51 28.42
N PHE A 563 21.10 -30.57 27.11
CA PHE A 563 21.24 -29.37 26.29
C PHE A 563 19.85 -28.76 26.06
N PRO A 564 19.73 -27.42 25.97
CA PRO A 564 18.52 -26.80 25.45
C PRO A 564 18.23 -27.32 24.03
N SER A 565 16.97 -27.30 23.62
CA SER A 565 16.55 -27.73 22.29
C SER A 565 15.91 -26.60 21.50
N PHE A 566 16.12 -26.62 20.19
CA PHE A 566 15.47 -25.74 19.22
C PHE A 566 14.87 -26.59 18.10
N SER A 567 13.54 -26.63 18.05
CA SER A 567 12.79 -27.50 17.13
C SER A 567 11.77 -26.68 16.33
N ALA A 568 12.09 -26.42 15.05
CA ALA A 568 11.26 -25.65 14.14
C ALA A 568 10.24 -26.53 13.38
N LEU A 569 9.48 -27.36 14.11
CA LEU A 569 8.51 -28.32 13.55
C LEU A 569 7.05 -27.83 13.61
N ARG A 570 6.88 -26.51 13.41
CA ARG A 570 5.61 -25.77 13.39
C ARG A 570 5.82 -24.51 12.54
N PRO A 571 4.77 -23.76 12.16
CA PRO A 571 4.96 -22.60 11.30
C PRO A 571 5.93 -21.59 11.89
N PHE A 572 6.84 -21.07 11.06
CA PHE A 572 7.89 -20.13 11.47
C PHE A 572 8.18 -19.09 10.38
N ILE A 573 8.75 -17.97 10.80
CA ILE A 573 9.27 -16.95 9.90
C ILE A 573 10.78 -17.15 9.80
N MET A 574 11.32 -17.01 8.59
CA MET A 574 12.75 -17.05 8.34
C MET A 574 13.23 -15.76 7.70
N LEU A 575 14.43 -15.34 8.11
CA LEU A 575 15.12 -14.15 7.61
C LEU A 575 16.55 -14.55 7.25
N LEU A 576 16.85 -14.58 5.95
CA LEU A 576 18.23 -14.72 5.49
C LEU A 576 18.87 -13.34 5.47
N TRP A 577 19.92 -13.15 6.25
CA TRP A 577 20.57 -11.87 6.47
C TRP A 577 22.01 -11.89 5.97
N SER A 578 22.45 -10.83 5.29
CA SER A 578 23.86 -10.63 4.98
C SER A 578 24.56 -10.01 6.19
N ASP A 579 25.51 -10.73 6.77
CA ASP A 579 26.27 -10.26 7.93
C ASP A 579 27.24 -9.12 7.54
N THR A 580 27.73 -9.09 6.29
CA THR A 580 28.61 -8.02 5.80
C THR A 580 27.85 -6.79 5.32
N ALA A 581 26.77 -6.98 4.56
CA ALA A 581 25.98 -5.89 4.01
C ALA A 581 24.92 -5.35 4.98
N ASN A 582 24.64 -6.08 6.06
CA ASN A 582 23.68 -5.74 7.10
C ASN A 582 22.27 -5.43 6.56
N VAL A 583 21.80 -6.29 5.65
CA VAL A 583 20.48 -6.19 5.01
C VAL A 583 19.81 -7.56 4.87
N PRO A 584 18.47 -7.60 4.82
CA PRO A 584 17.73 -8.81 4.54
C PRO A 584 17.87 -9.23 3.06
N LEU A 585 18.34 -10.45 2.83
CA LEU A 585 18.45 -11.03 1.49
C LEU A 585 17.15 -11.72 1.07
N PHE A 586 16.56 -12.49 1.99
CA PHE A 586 15.26 -13.14 1.81
C PHE A 586 14.46 -13.09 3.10
N ILE A 587 13.16 -13.02 2.93
CA ILE A 587 12.19 -13.21 4.00
C ILE A 587 11.22 -14.29 3.54
N GLY A 588 10.93 -15.21 4.43
CA GLY A 588 9.94 -16.24 4.17
C GLY A 588 9.15 -16.62 5.39
N ARG A 589 8.05 -17.33 5.11
CA ARG A 589 7.20 -17.97 6.10
C ARG A 589 6.99 -19.39 5.64
N VAL A 590 7.26 -20.35 6.52
CA VAL A 590 7.04 -21.76 6.27
C VAL A 590 5.82 -22.19 7.06
N THR A 591 4.75 -22.56 6.34
CA THR A 591 3.51 -23.13 6.88
C THR A 591 3.35 -24.60 6.47
N ASP A 592 4.01 -25.03 5.40
CA ASP A 592 4.05 -26.40 4.88
C ASP A 592 5.42 -26.66 4.19
N PRO A 593 6.40 -27.34 4.82
CA PRO A 593 7.80 -27.41 4.36
C PRO A 593 8.07 -28.25 3.11
#